data_AF-A0A9E5HUA4-F1
#
_entry.id   AF-A0A9E5HUA4-F1
#
_cell.length_a   1.000
_cell.length_b   1.000
_cell.length_c   1.000
_cell.angle_alpha   90.00
_cell.angle_beta   90.00
_cell.angle_gamma   90.00
#
_symmetry.space_group_name_H-M   'P 1'
#
loop_
_entity.id
_entity.type
_entity.pdbx_description
1 polymer ?
#
loop_
_entity_poly.entity_id
_entity_poly.type
_entity_poly.pdbx_seq_one_letter_code
_entity_poly.pdbx_strand_id
1 'polypeptide(L)'
;MGTLIFGVMLWALPHWFKRIMPNIRNTLGQPGRIVVALAILASIILMIFGYRSAPLITIWTPPAFLVHLNSLLMLIAFAVFAVSHTKGRFRGLL
;
A
#
# COMPACT_ATOMS: atom_id res chain seq x y z
N MET A 1 11.39 -16.65 3.58
CA MET A 1 12.04 -15.44 2.99
C MET A 1 11.82 -15.31 1.49
N GLY A 2 12.07 -16.34 0.66
CA GLY A 2 11.90 -16.24 -0.81
C GLY A 2 10.50 -15.87 -1.30
N THR A 3 9.45 -16.31 -0.62
CA THR A 3 8.04 -15.98 -0.94
C THR A 3 7.70 -14.51 -0.76
N LEU A 4 8.24 -13.87 0.28
CA LEU A 4 8.05 -12.43 0.53
C LEU A 4 8.74 -11.60 -0.56
N ILE A 5 9.99 -11.94 -0.90
CA ILE A 5 10.76 -11.26 -1.94
C ILE A 5 10.06 -11.39 -3.29
N PHE A 6 9.60 -12.59 -3.64
CA PHE A 6 8.87 -12.82 -4.88
C PHE A 6 7.54 -12.05 -4.90
N GLY A 7 6.82 -11.99 -3.78
CA GLY A 7 5.63 -11.15 -3.63
C GLY A 7 5.92 -9.67 -3.88
N VAL A 8 7.01 -9.12 -3.33
CA VAL A 8 7.44 -7.73 -3.56
C VAL A 8 7.80 -7.46 -5.02
N MET A 9 8.54 -8.37 -5.66
CA MET A 9 8.86 -8.25 -7.08
C MET A 9 7.60 -8.26 -7.95
N LEU A 10 6.70 -9.22 -7.68
CA LEU A 10 5.43 -9.35 -8.40
C LEU A 10 4.49 -8.17 -8.14
N TRP A 11 4.63 -7.47 -7.01
CA TRP A 11 3.90 -6.24 -6.73
C TRP A 11 4.48 -5.04 -7.47
N ALA A 12 5.81 -4.90 -7.52
CA ALA A 12 6.46 -3.75 -8.14
C ALA A 12 6.19 -3.68 -9.66
N LEU A 13 6.25 -4.82 -10.36
CA LEU A 13 6.13 -4.87 -11.81
C LEU A 13 4.77 -4.33 -12.34
N PRO A 14 3.59 -4.80 -11.88
CA PRO A 14 2.30 -4.29 -12.32
C PRO A 14 2.04 -2.85 -11.86
N HIS A 15 2.57 -2.45 -10.70
CA HIS A 15 2.38 -1.12 -10.16
C HIS A 15 3.08 -0.05 -11.01
N TRP A 16 4.28 -0.38 -11.50
CA TRP A 16 5.07 0.50 -12.35
C TRP A 16 4.75 0.35 -13.85
N PHE A 17 4.00 -0.68 -14.23
CA PHE A 17 3.73 -1.02 -15.63
C PHE A 17 3.16 0.16 -16.45
N LYS A 18 2.25 0.94 -15.87
CA LYS A 18 1.68 2.14 -16.55
C LYS A 18 2.71 3.25 -16.77
N ARG A 19 3.73 3.36 -15.91
CA ARG A 19 4.80 4.36 -16.00
C ARG A 19 5.93 3.93 -16.94
N ILE A 20 6.29 2.65 -16.93
CA ILE A 20 7.42 2.13 -17.71
C ILE A 20 7.02 1.84 -19.16
N MET A 21 5.83 1.25 -19.38
CA MET A 21 5.36 0.85 -20.71
C MET A 21 3.92 1.30 -20.97
N PRO A 22 3.66 2.64 -21.05
CA PRO A 22 2.31 3.17 -21.22
C PRO A 22 1.64 2.71 -22.52
N ASN A 23 2.40 2.59 -23.62
CA ASN A 23 1.86 2.18 -24.92
C ASN A 23 1.32 0.74 -24.90
N ILE A 24 2.07 -0.21 -24.32
CA ILE A 24 1.63 -1.60 -24.15
C ILE A 24 0.46 -1.68 -23.17
N ARG A 25 0.47 -0.87 -22.11
CA ARG A 25 -0.64 -0.83 -21.17
C ARG A 25 -1.93 -0.35 -21.82
N ASN A 26 -1.83 0.61 -22.75
CA ASN A 26 -2.97 1.16 -23.48
C ASN A 26 -3.52 0.15 -24.51
N THR A 27 -2.67 -0.63 -25.19
CA THR A 27 -3.12 -1.67 -26.13
C THR A 27 -3.84 -2.82 -25.44
N LEU A 28 -3.51 -3.12 -24.18
CA LEU A 28 -4.20 -4.13 -23.36
C LEU A 28 -5.63 -3.75 -22.96
N GLY A 29 -6.05 -2.49 -23.15
CA GLY A 29 -7.42 -2.02 -22.92
C GLY A 29 -8.01 -2.37 -21.54
N GLN A 30 -9.32 -2.64 -21.52
CA GLN A 30 -10.08 -3.10 -20.35
C GLN A 30 -9.58 -4.44 -19.76
N PRO A 31 -9.29 -5.51 -20.54
CA PRO A 31 -8.85 -6.79 -19.95
C PRO A 31 -7.50 -6.66 -19.21
N GLY A 32 -6.61 -5.78 -19.66
CA GLY A 32 -5.37 -5.49 -18.92
C GLY A 32 -5.60 -4.96 -17.50
N ARG A 33 -6.77 -4.37 -17.19
CA ARG A 33 -7.10 -3.96 -15.80
C ARG A 33 -7.29 -5.17 -14.90
N ILE A 34 -8.00 -6.19 -15.38
CA ILE A 34 -8.27 -7.41 -14.62
C ILE A 34 -6.98 -8.19 -14.39
N VAL A 35 -6.13 -8.31 -15.41
CA VAL A 35 -4.82 -8.99 -15.28
C VAL A 35 -3.95 -8.30 -14.22
N VAL A 36 -3.85 -6.97 -14.26
CA VAL A 36 -3.08 -6.21 -13.26
C VAL A 36 -3.68 -6.38 -11.86
N ALA A 37 -5.00 -6.34 -11.73
CA ALA A 37 -5.66 -6.54 -10.44
C ALA A 37 -5.38 -7.93 -9.85
N LEU A 38 -5.46 -8.99 -10.66
CA LEU A 38 -5.15 -10.36 -10.24
C LEU A 38 -3.67 -10.53 -9.90
N ALA A 39 -2.77 -9.92 -10.67
CA ALA A 39 -1.33 -9.95 -10.37
C ALA A 39 -1.02 -9.28 -9.03
N ILE A 40 -1.63 -8.11 -8.75
CA ILE A 40 -1.50 -7.43 -7.45
C ILE A 40 -2.09 -8.29 -6.33
N LEU A 41 -3.26 -8.90 -6.52
CA LEU A 41 -3.89 -9.76 -5.53
C LEU A 41 -3.00 -10.96 -5.18
N ALA A 42 -2.47 -11.65 -6.19
CA ALA A 42 -1.52 -12.76 -6.01
C ALA A 42 -0.25 -12.30 -5.26
N SER A 43 0.26 -11.11 -5.58
CA SER A 43 1.42 -10.52 -4.89
C SER A 43 1.16 -10.31 -3.40
N ILE A 44 -0.02 -9.78 -3.05
CA ILE A 44 -0.43 -9.59 -1.66
C ILE A 44 -0.52 -10.93 -0.93
N ILE A 45 -1.14 -11.94 -1.54
CA ILE A 45 -1.24 -13.28 -0.94
C ILE A 45 0.15 -13.84 -0.63
N LEU A 46 1.09 -13.73 -1.58
CA LEU A 46 2.48 -14.15 -1.39
C LEU A 46 3.17 -13.38 -0.26
N MET A 47 2.95 -12.06 -0.17
CA MET A 47 3.49 -11.25 0.93
C MET A 47 2.92 -11.66 2.28
N ILE A 48 1.62 -11.94 2.38
CA ILE A 48 0.96 -12.36 3.63
C ILE A 48 1.60 -13.67 4.12
N PHE A 49 1.68 -14.69 3.28
CA PHE A 49 2.28 -15.97 3.68
C PHE A 49 3.78 -15.83 3.97
N GLY A 50 4.49 -15.04 3.16
CA GLY A 50 5.91 -14.75 3.38
C GLY A 50 6.15 -14.07 4.73
N TYR A 51 5.39 -13.04 5.05
CA TYR A 51 5.50 -12.31 6.32
C TYR A 51 5.13 -13.18 7.51
N ARG A 52 4.06 -13.97 7.43
CA ARG A 52 3.66 -14.90 8.51
C ARG A 52 4.69 -15.99 8.78
N SER A 53 5.42 -16.41 7.75
CA SER A 53 6.50 -17.40 7.89
C SER A 53 7.81 -16.82 8.41
N ALA A 54 7.93 -15.49 8.51
CA ALA A 54 9.15 -14.84 8.95
C ALA A 54 9.28 -14.91 10.48
N PRO A 55 10.46 -15.28 11.01
CA PRO A 55 10.73 -15.17 12.44
C PRO A 55 10.66 -13.72 12.88
N LEU A 56 9.98 -13.48 14.01
CA LEU A 56 9.90 -12.17 14.63
C LEU A 56 11.14 -11.94 15.48
N ILE A 57 12.00 -11.02 15.05
CA ILE A 57 13.20 -10.60 15.78
C ILE A 57 12.96 -9.19 16.28
N THR A 58 12.65 -9.05 17.57
CA THR A 58 12.41 -7.75 18.19
C THR A 58 13.73 -7.02 18.41
N ILE A 59 14.04 -6.09 17.53
CA ILE A 59 15.25 -5.24 17.61
C ILE A 59 15.04 -3.98 18.48
N TRP A 60 13.79 -3.54 18.64
CA TRP A 60 13.43 -2.35 19.40
C TRP A 60 12.00 -2.45 19.90
N THR A 61 11.75 -2.05 21.15
CA THR A 61 10.42 -1.93 21.73
C THR A 61 10.17 -0.47 22.10
N PRO A 62 9.23 0.22 21.43
CA PRO A 62 8.96 1.62 21.72
C PRO A 62 8.38 1.78 23.13
N PRO A 63 8.72 2.88 23.83
CA PRO A 63 8.06 3.24 25.10
C PRO A 63 6.54 3.33 24.95
N ALA A 64 5.80 2.91 25.98
CA ALA A 64 4.33 2.83 25.95
C ALA A 64 3.65 4.15 25.53
N PHE A 65 4.21 5.30 25.94
CA PHE A 65 3.70 6.63 25.57
C PHE A 65 3.65 6.86 24.05
N LEU A 66 4.61 6.31 23.27
CA LEU A 66 4.64 6.50 21.81
C LEU A 66 3.45 5.83 21.12
N VAL A 67 2.85 4.80 21.71
CA VAL A 67 1.63 4.17 21.19
C VAL A 67 0.46 5.16 21.25
N HIS A 68 0.32 5.88 22.37
CA HIS A 68 -0.74 6.88 22.54
C HIS A 68 -0.51 8.09 21.63
N LEU A 69 0.73 8.56 21.51
CA LEU A 69 1.08 9.64 20.60
C LEU A 69 0.76 9.27 19.15
N ASN A 70 1.13 8.06 18.71
CA ASN A 70 0.81 7.58 17.37
C ASN A 70 -0.72 7.53 17.13
N SER A 71 -1.49 7.01 18.10
CA SER A 71 -2.96 6.98 17.99
C SER A 71 -3.56 8.37 17.88
N LEU A 72 -3.05 9.36 18.61
CA LEU A 72 -3.47 10.76 18.50
C LEU A 72 -3.15 11.33 17.10
N LEU A 73 -1.94 11.08 16.60
CA LEU A 73 -1.52 11.52 15.27
C LEU A 73 -2.37 10.88 14.17
N MET A 74 -2.77 9.61 14.31
CA MET A 74 -3.66 8.94 13.37
C MET A 74 -5.05 9.56 13.32
N LEU A 75 -5.60 10.05 14.44
CA LEU A 75 -6.86 10.79 14.46
C LEU A 75 -6.75 12.11 13.68
N ILE A 76 -5.65 12.83 13.85
CA ILE A 76 -5.37 14.06 13.09
C ILE A 76 -5.24 13.74 11.60
N ALA A 77 -4.47 12.72 11.23
CA ALA A 77 -4.31 12.29 9.85
C ALA A 77 -5.66 11.92 9.20
N PHE A 78 -6.52 11.22 9.93
CA PHE A 78 -7.87 10.90 9.47
C PHE A 78 -8.74 12.14 9.29
N ALA A 79 -8.69 13.11 10.21
CA ALA A 79 -9.42 14.36 10.08
C ALA A 79 -8.99 15.14 8.83
N VAL A 80 -7.68 15.27 8.58
CA VAL A 80 -7.14 15.91 7.36
C VAL A 80 -7.59 15.16 6.11
N PHE A 81 -7.48 13.83 6.11
CA PHE A 81 -7.94 13.00 4.99
C PHE A 81 -9.44 13.18 4.72
N ALA A 82 -10.28 13.22 5.76
CA ALA A 82 -11.71 13.43 5.63
C ALA A 82 -12.02 14.82 5.04
N VAL A 83 -11.38 15.88 5.54
CA VAL A 83 -11.56 17.26 5.05
C VAL A 83 -11.24 17.38 3.55
N SER A 84 -10.20 16.70 3.06
CA SER A 84 -9.83 16.71 1.63
C SER A 84 -10.95 16.22 0.69
N HIS A 85 -11.88 15.41 1.21
CA HIS A 85 -13.04 14.88 0.48
C HIS A 85 -14.33 15.70 0.69
N THR A 86 -14.33 16.69 1.58
CA THR A 86 -15.47 17.58 1.79
C THR A 86 -15.47 18.76 0.81
N LYS A 87 -16.65 19.35 0.56
CA LYS A 87 -16.83 20.54 -0.29
C LYS A 87 -16.89 21.87 0.50
N GLY A 88 -16.53 21.86 1.79
CA GLY A 88 -16.68 23.00 2.70
C GLY A 88 -15.50 23.98 2.71
N ARG A 89 -15.68 25.15 3.35
CA ARG A 89 -14.67 26.23 3.51
C ARG A 89 -13.35 25.79 4.15
N PHE A 90 -13.34 24.69 4.92
CA PHE A 90 -12.14 24.15 5.56
C PHE A 90 -11.16 23.48 4.58
N ARG A 91 -11.55 23.25 3.33
CA ARG A 91 -10.67 22.68 2.28
C ARG A 91 -9.54 23.62 1.82
N GLY A 92 -9.65 24.93 2.07
CA GLY A 92 -8.67 25.93 1.67
C GLY A 92 -7.86 26.55 2.82
N LEU A 93 -8.08 26.11 4.07
CA LEU A 93 -7.43 26.65 5.28
C LEU A 93 -6.42 25.68 5.91
N LEU A 94 -6.37 24.43 5.43
CA LEU A 94 -5.39 23.38 5.74
C LEU A 94 -4.75 22.92 4.42
#